data_AF-A0A965JT21-F1
#
_entry.id   AF-A0A965JT21-F1
#
_cell.length_a   1.000
_cell.length_b   1.000
_cell.length_c   1.000
_cell.angle_alpha   90.00
_cell.angle_beta   90.00
_cell.angle_gamma   90.00
#
_symmetry.space_group_name_H-M   'P 1'
#
loop_
_entity.id
_entity.type
_entity.pdbx_description
1 polymer ?
#
loop_
_entity_poly.entity_id
_entity_poly.type
_entity_poly.pdbx_seq_one_letter_code
_entity_poly.pdbx_strand_id
1 'polypeptide(L)'
;MRFLFLLFVLVAFKSNASHVMGGEITYKCIGGNTYIFELTFYRDCNGSDVTISSEVLRVWNHPTLTSISIPFISREDISPTCSPVSGGPSP
;
A
#
# COMPACT_ATOMS: atom_id res chain seq x y z
N MET A 1 35.78 6.21 27.69
CA MET A 1 35.34 6.13 26.29
C MET A 1 34.96 4.69 25.87
N ARG A 2 35.74 3.66 26.23
CA ARG A 2 35.50 2.25 25.85
C ARG A 2 34.19 1.64 26.39
N PHE A 3 33.76 2.01 27.60
CA PHE A 3 32.47 1.59 28.17
C PHE A 3 31.24 2.20 27.49
N LEU A 4 31.38 3.40 26.89
CA LEU A 4 30.27 4.10 26.23
C LEU A 4 29.85 3.39 24.93
N PHE A 5 30.82 2.81 24.23
CA PHE A 5 30.60 2.05 23.01
C PHE A 5 29.85 0.74 23.27
N LEU A 6 30.19 0.05 24.37
CA LEU A 6 29.47 -1.15 24.82
C LEU A 6 28.00 -0.85 25.17
N LEU A 7 27.74 0.28 25.82
CA LEU A 7 26.39 0.73 26.11
C LEU A 7 25.58 0.98 24.81
N PHE A 8 26.18 1.61 23.80
CA PHE A 8 25.52 1.89 22.51
C PHE A 8 25.10 0.62 21.75
N VAL A 9 25.92 -0.43 21.78
CA VAL A 9 25.61 -1.72 21.14
C VAL A 9 24.46 -2.46 21.84
N LEU A 10 24.32 -2.29 23.15
CA LEU A 10 23.22 -2.89 23.94
C LEU A 10 21.85 -2.25 23.66
N VAL A 11 21.79 -1.07 23.04
CA VAL A 11 20.52 -0.38 22.68
C VAL A 11 20.19 -0.52 21.19
N ALA A 12 20.68 -1.56 20.51
CA ALA A 12 20.36 -1.78 19.11
C ALA A 12 18.83 -1.92 18.92
N PHE A 13 18.22 -0.97 18.21
CA PHE A 13 16.79 -0.95 17.96
C PHE A 13 16.41 -1.97 16.89
N LYS A 14 15.32 -2.72 17.12
CA LYS A 14 14.66 -3.50 16.07
C LYS A 14 13.79 -2.57 15.23
N SER A 15 13.96 -2.61 13.92
CA SER A 15 13.09 -1.93 12.95
C SER A 15 12.11 -2.94 12.35
N ASN A 16 10.87 -2.50 12.10
CA ASN A 16 9.86 -3.26 11.36
C ASN A 16 9.46 -2.44 10.12
N ALA A 17 9.37 -3.11 8.97
CA ALA A 17 8.89 -2.51 7.74
C ALA A 17 7.91 -3.48 7.06
N SER A 18 6.76 -2.96 6.64
CA SER A 18 5.86 -3.62 5.71
C SER A 18 6.27 -3.28 4.28
N HIS A 19 6.24 -4.26 3.38
CA HIS A 19 6.51 -4.03 1.96
C HIS A 19 5.21 -4.02 1.17
N VAL A 20 5.08 -3.02 0.30
CA VAL A 20 3.97 -2.81 -0.61
C VAL A 20 4.53 -2.89 -2.03
N MET A 21 3.87 -3.63 -2.93
CA MET A 21 4.31 -3.71 -4.33
C MET A 21 4.12 -2.39 -5.06
N GLY A 22 3.07 -1.67 -4.73
CA GLY A 22 2.80 -0.32 -5.22
C GLY A 22 1.32 -0.13 -5.50
N GLY A 23 1.03 0.86 -6.33
CA GLY A 23 -0.31 1.17 -6.77
C GLY A 23 -0.27 2.24 -7.84
N GLU A 24 -1.42 2.51 -8.41
CA GLU A 24 -1.62 3.59 -9.37
C GLU A 24 -2.76 4.49 -8.92
N ILE A 25 -2.62 5.78 -9.20
CA ILE A 25 -3.66 6.78 -9.01
C ILE A 25 -4.01 7.29 -10.39
N THR A 26 -5.26 7.10 -10.80
CA THR A 26 -5.77 7.59 -12.08
C THR A 26 -6.87 8.62 -11.85
N TYR A 27 -7.05 9.48 -12.85
CA TYR A 27 -8.11 10.48 -12.84
C TYR A 27 -8.74 10.60 -14.23
N LYS A 28 -10.07 10.79 -14.26
CA LYS A 28 -10.84 10.97 -15.49
C LYS A 28 -11.74 12.20 -15.38
N CYS A 29 -11.63 13.11 -16.33
CA CYS A 29 -12.55 14.25 -16.45
C CYS A 29 -13.89 13.77 -17.03
N ILE A 30 -14.99 14.08 -16.36
CA ILE A 30 -16.36 13.79 -16.84
C ILE A 30 -17.11 15.05 -17.30
N GLY A 31 -16.42 16.20 -17.34
CA GLY A 31 -16.94 17.49 -17.79
C GLY A 31 -17.17 18.48 -16.65
N GLY A 32 -17.24 19.77 -16.98
CA GLY A 32 -17.58 20.84 -16.03
C GLY A 32 -16.68 20.88 -14.79
N ASN A 33 -15.37 20.68 -14.94
CA ASN A 33 -14.39 20.58 -13.85
C ASN A 33 -14.66 19.43 -12.85
N THR A 34 -15.44 18.43 -13.25
CA THR A 34 -15.71 17.25 -12.43
C THR A 34 -14.80 16.11 -12.85
N TYR A 35 -14.15 15.49 -11.86
CA TYR A 35 -13.18 14.42 -12.06
C TYR A 35 -13.53 13.24 -11.17
N ILE A 36 -13.34 12.03 -11.70
CA ILE A 36 -13.36 10.78 -10.94
C ILE A 36 -11.91 10.39 -10.68
N PHE A 37 -11.57 10.14 -9.42
CA PHE A 37 -10.27 9.64 -8.99
C PHE A 37 -10.40 8.18 -8.59
N GLU A 38 -9.43 7.37 -9.00
CA GLU A 38 -9.36 5.94 -8.70
C GLU A 38 -7.96 5.61 -8.20
N LEU A 39 -7.90 4.82 -7.12
CA LEU A 39 -6.67 4.32 -6.54
C LEU A 39 -6.72 2.79 -6.60
N THR A 40 -5.81 2.19 -7.33
CA THR A 40 -5.64 0.73 -7.41
C THR A 40 -4.36 0.36 -6.71
N PHE A 41 -4.44 -0.54 -5.73
CA PHE A 41 -3.31 -0.94 -4.91
C PHE A 41 -2.97 -2.40 -5.14
N TYR A 42 -1.70 -2.68 -5.43
CA TYR A 42 -1.21 -4.03 -5.72
C TYR A 42 -0.44 -4.57 -4.52
N ARG A 43 -0.78 -5.80 -4.10
CA ARG A 43 -0.09 -6.51 -3.02
C ARG A 43 0.20 -7.96 -3.39
N ASP A 44 1.20 -8.51 -2.73
CA ASP A 44 1.44 -9.95 -2.70
C ASP A 44 0.42 -10.63 -1.77
N CYS A 45 -0.09 -11.80 -2.13
CA CYS A 45 -0.95 -12.61 -1.26
C CYS A 45 -0.26 -12.94 0.08
N ASN A 46 1.05 -13.20 0.06
CA ASN A 46 1.88 -13.50 1.22
C ASN A 46 2.52 -12.25 1.87
N GLY A 47 2.21 -11.06 1.34
CA GLY A 47 2.71 -9.77 1.85
C GLY A 47 1.88 -9.23 3.02
N SER A 48 2.24 -8.05 3.51
CA SER A 48 1.44 -7.33 4.52
C SER A 48 0.02 -7.08 4.00
N ASP A 49 -0.97 -7.23 4.88
CA ASP A 49 -2.36 -6.93 4.50
C ASP A 49 -2.54 -5.42 4.34
N VAL A 50 -3.28 -5.03 3.31
CA VAL A 50 -3.59 -3.64 3.02
C VAL A 50 -4.99 -3.40 3.53
N THR A 51 -5.13 -2.44 4.43
CA THR A 51 -6.42 -2.12 5.05
C THR A 51 -7.47 -1.86 3.97
N ILE A 52 -8.59 -2.57 4.03
CA ILE A 52 -9.75 -2.39 3.13
C ILE A 52 -10.63 -1.20 3.58
N SER A 53 -10.02 -0.17 4.14
CA SER A 53 -10.68 1.04 4.59
C SER A 53 -10.68 2.12 3.52
N SER A 54 -11.49 3.16 3.71
CA SER A 54 -11.37 4.37 2.92
C SER A 54 -9.99 5.00 3.10
N GLU A 55 -9.38 5.41 1.99
CA GLU A 55 -8.11 6.12 1.95
C GLU A 55 -8.31 7.61 1.64
N VAL A 56 -7.29 8.41 1.95
CA VAL A 56 -7.33 9.86 1.71
C VAL A 56 -6.15 10.28 0.84
N LEU A 57 -6.43 10.61 -0.42
CA LEU A 57 -5.43 11.23 -1.29
C LEU A 57 -5.21 12.67 -0.83
N ARG A 58 -3.97 13.00 -0.45
CA ARG A 58 -3.58 14.36 -0.09
C ARG A 58 -3.25 15.16 -1.33
N VAL A 59 -3.80 16.36 -1.41
CA VAL A 59 -3.58 17.30 -2.52
C VAL A 59 -2.66 18.41 -2.03
N TRP A 60 -1.57 18.62 -2.76
CA TRP A 60 -0.59 19.66 -2.49
C TRP A 60 -0.70 20.76 -3.54
N ASN A 61 -0.38 21.99 -3.15
CA ASN A 61 -0.31 23.14 -4.05
C ASN A 61 -1.62 23.41 -4.82
N HIS A 62 -2.77 23.26 -4.16
CA HIS A 62 -4.07 23.60 -4.70
C HIS A 62 -4.80 24.55 -3.74
N PRO A 63 -5.45 25.63 -4.22
CA PRO A 63 -5.91 26.73 -3.36
C PRO A 63 -7.05 26.35 -2.41
N THR A 64 -7.89 25.37 -2.76
CA THR A 64 -9.10 25.02 -2.00
C THR A 64 -9.20 23.54 -1.63
N LEU A 65 -8.90 22.65 -2.58
CA LEU A 65 -8.84 21.20 -2.37
C LEU A 65 -7.53 20.76 -1.69
N THR A 66 -7.63 20.16 -0.51
CA THR A 66 -6.49 19.62 0.26
C THR A 66 -6.48 18.09 0.34
N SER A 67 -7.63 17.45 0.10
CA SER A 67 -7.77 16.01 0.21
C SER A 67 -8.97 15.48 -0.55
N ILE A 68 -8.87 14.25 -1.06
CA ILE A 68 -9.94 13.51 -1.73
C ILE A 68 -10.14 12.19 -0.98
N SER A 69 -11.38 11.94 -0.54
CA SER A 69 -11.74 10.68 0.11
C SER A 69 -12.00 9.60 -0.94
N ILE A 70 -11.28 8.49 -0.86
CA ILE A 70 -11.45 7.32 -1.72
C ILE A 70 -12.04 6.18 -0.90
N PRO A 71 -13.34 5.87 -1.04
CA PRO A 71 -13.92 4.71 -0.39
C PRO A 71 -13.35 3.42 -1.02
N PHE A 72 -13.15 2.39 -0.20
CA PHE A 72 -12.83 1.07 -0.70
C PHE A 72 -14.02 0.53 -1.51
N ILE A 73 -13.74 0.00 -2.70
CA ILE A 73 -14.76 -0.55 -3.61
C ILE A 73 -14.69 -2.07 -3.61
N SER A 74 -13.54 -2.65 -3.97
CA SER A 74 -13.36 -4.08 -4.09
C SER A 74 -11.90 -4.50 -3.98
N ARG A 75 -11.70 -5.80 -3.80
CA ARG A 75 -10.41 -6.49 -3.86
C ARG A 75 -10.60 -7.70 -4.76
N GLU A 76 -9.67 -7.89 -5.69
CA GLU A 76 -9.66 -9.02 -6.62
C GLU A 76 -8.28 -9.69 -6.59
N ASP A 77 -8.26 -11.02 -6.65
CA ASP A 77 -7.03 -11.81 -6.76
C ASP A 77 -6.69 -11.99 -8.24
N ILE A 78 -5.54 -11.46 -8.64
CA ILE A 78 -5.02 -11.52 -10.01
C ILE A 78 -3.89 -12.55 -10.16
N SER A 79 -3.70 -13.42 -9.16
CA SER A 79 -2.71 -14.49 -9.22
C SER A 79 -3.02 -15.47 -10.36
N PRO A 80 -2.00 -15.95 -11.09
CA PRO A 80 -2.22 -16.91 -12.15
C PRO A 80 -2.74 -18.23 -11.56
N THR A 81 -3.69 -18.86 -12.25
CA THR A 81 -4.13 -20.20 -11.89
C THR A 81 -2.99 -21.20 -12.15
N CYS A 82 -2.56 -21.90 -11.10
CA CYS A 82 -1.54 -22.94 -11.24
C CYS A 82 -2.19 -24.31 -11.43
N SER A 83 -1.57 -25.16 -12.26
CA SER A 83 -1.87 -26.60 -12.24
C SER A 83 -1.22 -27.22 -11.01
N PRO A 84 -1.94 -28.01 -10.19
CA PRO A 84 -1.35 -28.63 -9.01
C PRO A 84 -0.24 -29.59 -9.43
N VAL A 85 0.94 -29.43 -8.83
CA VAL A 85 2.06 -30.35 -8.94
C VAL A 85 2.20 -31.13 -7.65
N SER A 86 2.59 -32.40 -7.73
CA SER A 86 2.78 -33.23 -6.55
C SER A 86 3.83 -32.60 -5.61
N GLY A 87 3.43 -32.31 -4.37
CA GLY A 87 4.28 -31.66 -3.36
C GLY A 87 4.28 -30.13 -3.35
N GLY A 88 3.44 -29.48 -4.17
CA GLY A 88 3.26 -28.02 -4.13
C GLY A 88 2.44 -27.53 -2.94
N PRO A 89 2.50 -26.22 -2.61
CA PRO A 89 1.60 -25.62 -1.62
C PRO A 89 0.14 -25.77 -2.07
N SER A 90 -0.75 -26.09 -1.13
CA SER A 90 -2.20 -26.14 -1.39
C SER A 90 -2.69 -24.74 -1.78
N PRO A 91 -3.54 -24.61 -2.82
CA PRO A 91 -4.15 -23.34 -3.20
C PRO A 91 -5.03 -22.78 -2.08
#